data_AF-A0A7X6TPJ1-F1
#
_entry.id   AF-A0A7X6TPJ1-F1
#
_cell.length_a   1.000
_cell.length_b   1.000
_cell.length_c   1.000
_cell.angle_alpha   90.00
_cell.angle_beta   90.00
_cell.angle_gamma   90.00
#
_symmetry.space_group_name_H-M   'P 1'
#
loop_
_entity.id
_entity.type
_entity.pdbx_description
1 polymer ?
#
loop_
_entity_poly.entity_id
_entity_poly.type
_entity_poly.pdbx_seq_one_letter_code
_entity_poly.pdbx_strand_id
1 'polypeptide(L)'
;MKLLKKLLIFLIVIVVILGAGVIVVSNMTPATLGLADTPLVSGKTLREMDLADVKIKEILRLIKDVASPDEEKILVNSPDNETEEPKAEAKFEKSSITSTTEGEEPNYLDIVSTTVTYDKEYLLQYEDTTLAFIFNKIIEQGSEEASSVEDDAVKFLCDMDASLSVFTLTKSSTESETRTVIGIKTASFVEDIENALGALKSFITIPERIYVVSYLTVTADTNGKLVSTHKKITINDSDNALSSAIFTVLANQISGGGGDDSEKTVNEYIGDALEHLISNMGKIGTADVDADKVVTGNKLLGPNGLENHKVNLITNTE
;
A
#
# COMPACT_ATOMS: atom_id res chain seq x y z
N MET A 1 15.75 1.32 -0.25
CA MET A 1 16.04 2.06 1.01
C MET A 1 16.87 3.35 0.91
N LYS A 2 18.09 3.39 0.35
CA LYS A 2 19.01 4.56 0.48
C LYS A 2 18.51 5.89 -0.13
N LEU A 3 17.58 5.85 -1.08
CA LEU A 3 17.03 7.04 -1.76
C LEU A 3 15.79 7.60 -1.04
N LEU A 4 14.90 6.73 -0.54
CA LEU A 4 13.79 7.09 0.35
C LEU A 4 14.29 7.73 1.64
N LYS A 5 15.33 7.13 2.24
CA LYS A 5 16.13 7.73 3.32
C LYS A 5 16.53 9.16 2.99
N LYS A 6 17.25 9.36 1.88
CA LYS A 6 17.77 10.68 1.48
C LYS A 6 16.68 11.71 1.18
N LEU A 7 15.52 11.32 0.64
CA LEU A 7 14.43 12.26 0.38
C LEU A 7 13.72 12.71 1.65
N LEU A 8 13.36 11.78 2.56
CA LEU A 8 12.66 12.14 3.80
C LEU A 8 13.54 13.02 4.69
N ILE A 9 14.83 12.66 4.81
CA ILE A 9 15.91 13.51 5.34
C ILE A 9 15.87 14.89 4.71
N PHE A 10 15.83 14.96 3.38
CA PHE A 10 16.01 16.19 2.65
C PHE A 10 14.78 17.11 2.68
N LEU A 11 13.58 16.57 2.59
CA LEU A 11 12.31 17.27 2.75
C LEU A 11 12.26 17.99 4.11
N ILE A 12 12.88 17.34 5.09
CA ILE A 12 13.05 17.83 6.45
C ILE A 12 14.27 18.79 6.58
N VAL A 13 15.33 18.66 5.78
CA VAL A 13 16.44 19.66 5.69
C VAL A 13 15.99 20.96 5.04
N ILE A 14 15.07 20.93 4.08
CA ILE A 14 14.45 22.15 3.53
C ILE A 14 13.75 22.94 4.64
N VAL A 15 13.06 22.24 5.56
CA VAL A 15 12.47 22.87 6.75
C VAL A 15 13.53 23.58 7.60
N VAL A 16 14.75 23.01 7.65
CA VAL A 16 15.85 23.49 8.49
C VAL A 16 16.49 24.76 7.95
N ILE A 17 16.77 24.82 6.65
CA ILE A 17 17.36 26.00 5.99
C ILE A 17 16.42 27.21 6.12
N LEU A 18 15.11 26.96 6.16
CA LEU A 18 14.07 27.99 6.26
C LEU A 18 13.76 28.41 7.70
N GLY A 19 14.20 27.64 8.70
CA GLY A 19 13.93 27.85 10.13
C GLY A 19 14.82 28.90 10.83
N ALA A 20 15.89 29.40 10.22
CA ALA A 20 16.79 30.36 10.87
C ALA A 20 16.27 31.83 10.87
N GLY A 21 15.14 32.12 10.22
CA GLY A 21 14.53 33.47 10.10
C GLY A 21 13.05 33.52 10.47
N VAL A 22 12.69 32.96 11.62
CA VAL A 22 11.37 32.38 11.97
C VAL A 22 10.11 33.25 11.74
N ILE A 23 10.16 34.59 11.63
CA ILE A 23 8.94 35.41 11.50
C ILE A 23 8.80 36.08 10.12
N VAL A 24 9.90 36.57 9.54
CA VAL A 24 9.87 37.21 8.22
C VAL A 24 9.85 36.14 7.13
N VAL A 25 10.67 35.10 7.28
CA VAL A 25 10.83 34.03 6.30
C VAL A 25 9.60 33.12 6.24
N SER A 26 8.86 32.94 7.34
CA SER A 26 7.67 32.06 7.36
C SER A 26 6.53 32.51 6.43
N ASN A 27 6.46 33.79 6.08
CA ASN A 27 5.49 34.35 5.14
C ASN A 27 6.05 34.52 3.71
N MET A 28 7.34 34.23 3.51
CA MET A 28 8.00 34.24 2.20
C MET A 28 7.80 32.90 1.49
N THR A 29 8.05 32.89 0.18
CA THR A 29 8.04 31.67 -0.65
C THR A 29 9.47 31.26 -0.98
N PRO A 30 9.74 29.97 -1.26
CA PRO A 30 11.07 29.55 -1.73
C PRO A 30 11.59 30.33 -2.94
N ALA A 31 10.70 30.75 -3.86
CA ALA A 31 11.07 31.61 -5.00
C ALA A 31 11.61 32.97 -4.54
N THR A 32 10.96 33.62 -3.57
CA THR A 32 11.43 34.90 -3.03
C THR A 32 12.75 34.80 -2.26
N LEU A 33 13.15 33.59 -1.88
CA LEU A 33 14.42 33.30 -1.20
C LEU A 33 15.51 32.83 -2.16
N GLY A 34 15.23 32.74 -3.46
CA GLY A 34 16.17 32.21 -4.46
C GLY A 34 16.39 30.70 -4.36
N LEU A 35 15.49 29.98 -3.67
CA LEU A 35 15.60 28.54 -3.43
C LEU A 35 14.73 27.71 -4.38
N ALA A 36 13.83 28.35 -5.15
CA ALA A 36 12.87 27.66 -6.04
C ALA A 36 13.54 26.71 -7.04
N ASP A 37 14.69 27.09 -7.58
CA ASP A 37 15.39 26.37 -8.64
C ASP A 37 16.62 25.59 -8.10
N THR A 38 16.72 25.45 -6.77
CA THR A 38 17.77 24.63 -6.17
C THR A 38 17.45 23.16 -6.48
N PRO A 39 18.34 22.43 -7.20
CA PRO A 39 18.12 21.03 -7.50
C PRO A 39 18.12 20.22 -6.21
N LEU A 40 17.08 19.40 -6.06
CA LEU A 40 16.82 18.57 -4.89
C LEU A 40 17.18 17.10 -5.21
N VAL A 41 16.81 16.20 -4.30
CA VAL A 41 16.97 14.75 -4.51
C VAL A 41 16.15 14.29 -5.73
N SER A 42 16.75 13.42 -6.54
CA SER A 42 16.25 13.01 -7.87
C SER A 42 16.23 14.12 -8.93
N GLY A 43 16.93 15.23 -8.71
CA GLY A 43 17.13 16.30 -9.69
C GLY A 43 15.95 17.26 -9.88
N LYS A 44 14.80 16.99 -9.25
CA LYS A 44 13.65 17.91 -9.24
C LYS A 44 13.92 19.11 -8.33
N THR A 45 13.33 20.25 -8.61
CA THR A 45 13.44 21.52 -7.89
C THR A 45 12.18 21.78 -7.07
N LEU A 46 12.20 22.75 -6.14
CA LEU A 46 10.98 23.17 -5.43
C LEU A 46 9.91 23.70 -6.40
N ARG A 47 10.31 24.21 -7.56
CA ARG A 47 9.42 24.61 -8.63
C ARG A 47 8.77 23.41 -9.31
N GLU A 48 9.53 22.37 -9.62
CA GLU A 48 9.00 21.13 -10.21
C GLU A 48 8.15 20.30 -9.23
N MET A 49 8.09 20.70 -7.96
CA MET A 49 7.21 20.16 -6.93
C MET A 49 6.00 21.06 -6.63
N ASP A 50 5.80 22.15 -7.37
CA ASP A 50 4.77 23.17 -7.11
C ASP A 50 4.84 23.83 -5.73
N LEU A 51 6.01 23.82 -5.09
CA LEU A 51 6.25 24.42 -3.77
C LEU A 51 6.96 25.78 -3.84
N ALA A 52 7.46 26.19 -5.01
CA ALA A 52 8.23 27.42 -5.19
C ALA A 52 7.47 28.67 -4.72
N ASP A 53 6.15 28.70 -4.90
CA ASP A 53 5.28 29.83 -4.57
C ASP A 53 4.39 29.59 -3.34
N VAL A 54 4.55 28.44 -2.69
CA VAL A 54 3.85 28.12 -1.44
C VAL A 54 4.57 28.79 -0.28
N LYS A 55 3.83 29.42 0.64
CA LYS A 55 4.47 30.06 1.79
C LYS A 55 5.12 29.02 2.67
N ILE A 56 6.25 29.38 3.26
CA ILE A 56 7.00 28.46 4.12
C ILE A 56 6.15 27.94 5.28
N LYS A 57 5.34 28.77 5.93
CA LYS A 57 4.41 28.31 6.96
C LYS A 57 3.38 27.29 6.47
N GLU A 58 2.98 27.35 5.20
CA GLU A 58 2.05 26.42 4.59
C GLU A 58 2.78 25.11 4.27
N ILE A 59 4.02 25.17 3.76
CA ILE A 59 4.91 24.00 3.62
C ILE A 59 5.10 23.29 4.96
N LEU A 60 5.34 24.03 6.05
CA LEU A 60 5.46 23.45 7.41
C LEU A 60 4.18 22.78 7.89
N ARG A 61 3.00 23.30 7.51
CA ARG A 61 1.71 22.66 7.81
C ARG A 61 1.54 21.39 6.99
N LEU A 62 1.85 21.42 5.69
CA LEU A 62 1.81 20.23 4.83
C LEU A 62 2.70 19.10 5.38
N ILE A 63 3.87 19.44 5.92
CA ILE A 63 4.75 18.47 6.57
C ILE A 63 4.14 17.96 7.87
N LYS A 64 3.54 18.83 8.69
CA LYS A 64 2.83 18.41 9.90
C LYS A 64 1.68 17.45 9.59
N ASP A 65 0.94 17.69 8.52
CA ASP A 65 -0.19 16.84 8.11
C ASP A 65 0.28 15.46 7.62
N VAL A 66 1.47 15.39 7.00
CA VAL A 66 2.15 14.11 6.71
C VAL A 66 2.68 13.45 7.99
N ALA A 67 3.19 14.26 8.93
CA ALA A 67 3.85 13.83 10.16
C ALA A 67 2.91 13.49 11.33
N SER A 68 1.62 13.72 11.19
CA SER A 68 0.63 13.43 12.22
C SER A 68 -0.67 12.96 11.56
N PRO A 69 -0.67 11.75 10.97
CA PRO A 69 -1.87 11.18 10.35
C PRO A 69 -3.00 11.08 11.37
N ASP A 70 -4.22 11.36 10.90
CA ASP A 70 -5.45 11.11 11.66
C ASP A 70 -5.87 9.65 11.47
N GLU A 71 -5.22 8.75 12.22
CA GLU A 71 -5.40 7.30 12.08
C GLU A 71 -6.84 6.84 12.28
N GLU A 72 -7.61 7.50 13.15
CA GLU A 72 -9.03 7.19 13.37
C GLU A 72 -9.88 7.37 12.10
N LYS A 73 -9.48 8.26 11.20
CA LYS A 73 -10.14 8.46 9.90
C LYS A 73 -9.55 7.58 8.80
N ILE A 74 -8.26 7.29 8.88
CA ILE A 74 -7.55 6.59 7.81
C ILE A 74 -7.75 5.07 7.92
N LEU A 75 -7.73 4.54 9.15
CA LEU A 75 -7.72 3.11 9.49
C LEU A 75 -9.11 2.54 9.82
N VAL A 76 -10.15 3.12 9.22
CA VAL A 76 -11.49 2.57 9.33
C VAL A 76 -11.54 1.22 8.63
N ASN A 77 -12.10 0.19 9.30
CA ASN A 77 -12.18 -1.20 8.82
C ASN A 77 -10.82 -1.93 8.75
N SER A 78 -9.89 -1.63 9.66
CA SER A 78 -8.69 -2.45 9.84
C SER A 78 -9.03 -3.88 10.29
N PRO A 79 -8.26 -4.89 9.83
CA PRO A 79 -8.46 -6.27 10.27
C PRO A 79 -8.12 -6.42 11.75
N ASP A 80 -8.91 -7.23 12.45
CA ASP A 80 -8.64 -7.65 13.81
C ASP A 80 -8.00 -9.05 13.78
N ASN A 81 -6.73 -9.16 14.19
CA ASN A 81 -5.98 -10.41 14.05
C ASN A 81 -6.66 -11.59 14.77
N GLU A 82 -7.18 -11.38 15.99
CA GLU A 82 -7.84 -12.45 16.77
C GLU A 82 -9.11 -12.98 16.07
N THR A 83 -9.78 -12.14 15.29
CA THR A 83 -11.00 -12.48 14.56
C THR A 83 -10.74 -12.99 13.15
N GLU A 84 -9.74 -12.45 12.46
CA GLU A 84 -9.46 -12.74 11.05
C GLU A 84 -8.55 -13.95 10.84
N GLU A 85 -7.65 -14.25 11.78
CA GLU A 85 -6.78 -15.43 11.74
C GLU A 85 -7.57 -16.76 11.61
N PRO A 86 -8.50 -17.11 12.54
CA PRO A 86 -9.25 -18.35 12.41
C PRO A 86 -10.15 -18.38 11.18
N LYS A 87 -10.59 -17.23 10.66
CA LYS A 87 -11.35 -17.16 9.41
C LYS A 87 -10.47 -17.50 8.22
N ALA A 88 -9.26 -16.94 8.17
CA ALA A 88 -8.29 -17.20 7.11
C ALA A 88 -7.86 -18.67 7.12
N GLU A 89 -7.51 -19.21 8.28
CA GLU A 89 -7.16 -20.63 8.42
C GLU A 89 -8.28 -21.56 7.95
N ALA A 90 -9.53 -21.28 8.33
CA ALA A 90 -10.69 -22.05 7.88
C ALA A 90 -10.87 -22.03 6.36
N LYS A 91 -10.39 -20.98 5.66
CA LYS A 91 -10.39 -20.96 4.18
C LYS A 91 -9.34 -21.89 3.59
N PHE A 92 -8.25 -22.16 4.32
CA PHE A 92 -7.11 -22.93 3.83
C PHE A 92 -7.07 -24.39 4.31
N GLU A 93 -7.99 -24.85 5.17
CA GLU A 93 -8.04 -26.22 5.76
C GLU A 93 -7.89 -27.38 4.75
N LYS A 94 -8.22 -27.17 3.47
CA LYS A 94 -8.14 -28.18 2.40
C LYS A 94 -7.28 -27.76 1.22
N SER A 95 -6.44 -26.77 1.44
CA SER A 95 -5.61 -26.16 0.42
C SER A 95 -4.17 -26.65 0.48
N SER A 96 -3.38 -26.31 -0.54
CA SER A 96 -1.93 -26.50 -0.56
C SER A 96 -1.20 -25.62 0.46
N ILE A 97 -1.84 -24.57 0.99
CA ILE A 97 -1.32 -23.78 2.10
C ILE A 97 -1.51 -24.60 3.37
N THR A 98 -0.43 -25.19 3.86
CA THR A 98 -0.43 -26.04 5.05
C THR A 98 0.45 -25.43 6.14
N SER A 99 0.02 -25.55 7.39
CA SER A 99 0.94 -25.42 8.52
C SER A 99 1.95 -26.57 8.41
N THR A 100 3.23 -26.25 8.26
CA THR A 100 4.29 -27.26 8.06
C THR A 100 4.47 -28.16 9.28
N THR A 101 4.01 -27.72 10.46
CA THR A 101 4.05 -28.46 11.73
C THR A 101 2.89 -28.07 12.65
N GLU A 102 2.49 -28.96 13.56
CA GLU A 102 1.50 -28.69 14.61
C GLU A 102 1.97 -27.53 15.51
N GLY A 103 1.30 -26.38 15.42
CA GLY A 103 1.66 -25.14 16.12
C GLY A 103 2.49 -24.13 15.32
N GLU A 104 2.76 -24.37 14.03
CA GLU A 104 3.35 -23.37 13.12
C GLU A 104 2.26 -22.63 12.34
N GLU A 105 2.42 -21.30 12.21
CA GLU A 105 1.56 -20.47 11.36
C GLU A 105 1.63 -20.95 9.89
N PRO A 106 0.54 -20.86 9.12
CA PRO A 106 0.58 -21.13 7.69
C PRO A 106 1.62 -20.26 6.98
N ASN A 107 2.33 -20.84 6.01
CA ASN A 107 3.22 -20.07 5.13
C ASN A 107 2.39 -19.32 4.08
N TYR A 108 2.01 -18.09 4.38
CA TYR A 108 1.23 -17.25 3.48
C TYR A 108 2.05 -16.80 2.26
N LEU A 109 3.39 -16.77 2.32
CA LEU A 109 4.23 -16.45 1.16
C LEU A 109 4.06 -17.42 -0.02
N ASP A 110 3.61 -18.65 0.23
CA ASP A 110 3.36 -19.61 -0.85
C ASP A 110 2.21 -19.14 -1.76
N ILE A 111 1.32 -18.28 -1.27
CA ILE A 111 0.21 -17.69 -2.04
C ILE A 111 0.72 -16.79 -3.15
N VAL A 112 1.82 -16.04 -2.94
CA VAL A 112 2.38 -15.15 -3.97
C VAL A 112 3.32 -15.91 -4.91
N SER A 113 3.91 -17.00 -4.44
CA SER A 113 4.87 -17.80 -5.19
C SER A 113 4.22 -18.83 -6.10
N THR A 114 3.04 -19.35 -5.72
CA THR A 114 2.36 -20.44 -6.43
C THR A 114 0.84 -20.33 -6.36
N THR A 115 0.16 -20.96 -7.32
CA THR A 115 -1.30 -21.10 -7.29
C THR A 115 -1.72 -21.97 -6.10
N VAL A 116 -2.67 -21.49 -5.30
CA VAL A 116 -3.26 -22.26 -4.21
C VAL A 116 -4.23 -23.28 -4.77
N THR A 117 -3.97 -24.57 -4.55
CA THR A 117 -4.82 -25.68 -5.00
C THR A 117 -5.60 -26.29 -3.84
N TYR A 118 -6.74 -26.90 -4.15
CA TYR A 118 -7.65 -27.53 -3.18
C TYR A 118 -8.01 -28.94 -3.64
N ASP A 119 -8.46 -29.78 -2.70
CA ASP A 119 -8.90 -31.15 -2.97
C ASP A 119 -10.12 -31.22 -3.91
N LYS A 120 -10.96 -30.20 -3.87
CA LYS A 120 -12.13 -29.99 -4.73
C LYS A 120 -12.26 -28.51 -5.06
N GLU A 121 -13.09 -28.23 -6.04
CA GLU A 121 -13.45 -26.85 -6.35
C GLU A 121 -14.53 -26.37 -5.36
N TYR A 122 -14.24 -25.30 -4.64
CA TYR A 122 -15.14 -24.65 -3.69
C TYR A 122 -15.45 -23.23 -4.14
N LEU A 123 -16.63 -22.73 -3.78
CA LEU A 123 -16.91 -21.30 -3.80
C LEU A 123 -16.65 -20.71 -2.40
N LEU A 124 -15.51 -20.05 -2.24
CA LEU A 124 -15.10 -19.41 -1.00
C LEU A 124 -15.35 -17.91 -1.07
N GLN A 125 -16.14 -17.39 -0.14
CA GLN A 125 -16.32 -15.96 0.06
C GLN A 125 -15.30 -15.45 1.07
N TYR A 126 -14.52 -14.45 0.68
CA TYR A 126 -13.58 -13.73 1.54
C TYR A 126 -14.14 -12.34 1.84
N GLU A 127 -14.18 -11.96 3.12
CA GLU A 127 -14.44 -10.58 3.51
C GLU A 127 -13.17 -9.75 3.27
N ASP A 128 -13.33 -8.44 3.05
CA ASP A 128 -12.22 -7.53 2.79
C ASP A 128 -11.21 -7.46 3.95
N THR A 129 -11.67 -7.56 5.19
CA THR A 129 -10.82 -7.68 6.40
C THR A 129 -10.01 -8.97 6.40
N THR A 130 -10.59 -10.09 5.96
CA THR A 130 -9.86 -11.37 5.88
C THR A 130 -8.78 -11.30 4.80
N LEU A 131 -9.06 -10.68 3.64
CA LEU A 131 -8.06 -10.44 2.60
C LEU A 131 -6.97 -9.49 3.07
N ALA A 132 -7.34 -8.43 3.81
CA ALA A 132 -6.37 -7.51 4.42
C ALA A 132 -5.42 -8.25 5.35
N PHE A 133 -5.95 -9.13 6.20
CA PHE A 133 -5.17 -9.95 7.12
C PHE A 133 -4.20 -10.87 6.36
N ILE A 134 -4.69 -11.63 5.38
CA ILE A 134 -3.86 -12.55 4.57
C ILE A 134 -2.72 -11.79 3.90
N PHE A 135 -3.02 -10.65 3.27
CA PHE A 135 -2.00 -9.86 2.60
C PHE A 135 -1.02 -9.23 3.61
N ASN A 136 -1.49 -8.76 4.77
CA ASN A 136 -0.59 -8.28 5.80
C ASN A 136 0.38 -9.39 6.28
N LYS A 137 -0.10 -10.63 6.48
CA LYS A 137 0.75 -11.79 6.82
C LYS A 137 1.78 -12.10 5.73
N ILE A 138 1.41 -11.98 4.45
CA ILE A 138 2.35 -12.13 3.32
C ILE A 138 3.47 -11.09 3.41
N ILE A 139 3.13 -9.82 3.67
CA ILE A 139 4.14 -8.76 3.76
C ILE A 139 5.02 -8.96 5.00
N GLU A 140 4.45 -9.37 6.13
CA GLU A 140 5.19 -9.65 7.36
C GLU A 140 6.21 -10.78 7.15
N GLN A 141 5.75 -11.95 6.70
CA GLN A 141 6.63 -13.09 6.40
C GLN A 141 7.66 -12.74 5.32
N GLY A 142 7.25 -12.02 4.26
CA GLY A 142 8.14 -11.60 3.18
C GLY A 142 9.20 -10.60 3.61
N SER A 143 8.91 -9.79 4.63
CA SER A 143 9.89 -8.87 5.22
C SER A 143 10.93 -9.62 6.06
N GLU A 144 10.53 -10.70 6.73
CA GLU A 144 11.43 -11.60 7.46
C GLU A 144 12.31 -12.43 6.50
N GLU A 145 11.76 -12.80 5.34
CA GLU A 145 12.42 -13.64 4.33
C GLU A 145 12.73 -12.89 3.01
N ALA A 146 13.13 -11.62 3.06
CA ALA A 146 13.22 -10.73 1.89
C ALA A 146 14.02 -11.23 0.65
N SER A 147 14.85 -12.27 0.81
CA SER A 147 15.57 -12.94 -0.29
C SER A 147 14.79 -14.02 -1.05
N SER A 148 13.64 -14.48 -0.55
CA SER A 148 12.82 -15.53 -1.19
C SER A 148 11.63 -14.98 -1.99
N VAL A 149 11.29 -13.69 -1.85
CA VAL A 149 10.19 -13.06 -2.58
C VAL A 149 10.60 -12.77 -4.02
N GLU A 150 10.08 -13.55 -4.97
CA GLU A 150 10.32 -13.36 -6.42
C GLU A 150 9.34 -12.39 -7.08
N ASP A 151 8.18 -12.14 -6.46
CA ASP A 151 7.18 -11.20 -6.97
C ASP A 151 7.63 -9.75 -6.71
N ASP A 152 7.94 -9.01 -7.79
CA ASP A 152 8.45 -7.62 -7.68
C ASP A 152 7.48 -6.68 -6.95
N ALA A 153 6.17 -6.88 -7.09
CA ALA A 153 5.15 -6.02 -6.50
C ALA A 153 5.04 -6.25 -4.98
N VAL A 154 5.06 -7.50 -4.55
CA VAL A 154 5.08 -7.89 -3.13
C VAL A 154 6.44 -7.56 -2.51
N LYS A 155 7.53 -7.81 -3.23
CA LYS A 155 8.89 -7.51 -2.78
C LYS A 155 9.06 -6.03 -2.48
N PHE A 156 8.52 -5.14 -3.31
CA PHE A 156 8.53 -3.70 -3.06
C PHE A 156 7.93 -3.34 -1.70
N LEU A 157 6.80 -3.96 -1.32
CA LEU A 157 6.15 -3.74 -0.02
C LEU A 157 6.98 -4.30 1.14
N CYS A 158 7.56 -5.48 0.98
CA CYS A 158 8.42 -6.11 1.98
C CYS A 158 9.71 -5.31 2.22
N ASP A 159 10.39 -4.87 1.15
CA ASP A 159 11.63 -4.07 1.21
C ASP A 159 11.40 -2.69 1.88
N MET A 160 10.15 -2.28 2.03
CA MET A 160 9.74 -1.04 2.69
C MET A 160 9.29 -1.23 4.15
N ASP A 161 9.29 -2.45 4.69
CA ASP A 161 8.71 -2.76 6.00
C ASP A 161 7.28 -2.19 6.11
N ALA A 162 6.50 -2.42 5.04
CA ALA A 162 5.12 -2.01 4.94
C ALA A 162 4.21 -2.92 5.77
N SER A 163 3.03 -2.42 6.10
CA SER A 163 1.94 -3.21 6.67
C SER A 163 0.65 -2.81 5.98
N LEU A 164 -0.13 -3.78 5.51
CA LEU A 164 -1.44 -3.49 4.96
C LEU A 164 -2.41 -3.31 6.12
N SER A 165 -2.89 -2.08 6.30
CA SER A 165 -3.71 -1.69 7.45
C SER A 165 -5.20 -1.69 7.15
N VAL A 166 -5.61 -1.50 5.88
CA VAL A 166 -7.01 -1.57 5.46
C VAL A 166 -7.07 -2.08 4.03
N PHE A 167 -8.02 -2.96 3.73
CA PHE A 167 -8.51 -3.22 2.38
C PHE A 167 -10.03 -3.10 2.42
N THR A 168 -10.61 -2.37 1.48
CA THR A 168 -12.06 -2.23 1.38
C THR A 168 -12.49 -2.30 -0.06
N LEU A 169 -13.45 -3.18 -0.36
CA LEU A 169 -14.05 -3.30 -1.68
C LEU A 169 -15.44 -2.66 -1.67
N THR A 170 -15.65 -1.66 -2.53
CA THR A 170 -16.95 -1.04 -2.74
C THR A 170 -17.43 -1.34 -4.16
N LYS A 171 -18.68 -1.73 -4.32
CA LYS A 171 -19.33 -1.98 -5.60
C LYS A 171 -20.57 -1.11 -5.73
N SER A 172 -20.57 -0.29 -6.78
CA SER A 172 -21.73 0.44 -7.25
C SER A 172 -22.38 -0.29 -8.44
N SER A 173 -23.44 0.28 -9.01
CA SER A 173 -24.08 -0.28 -10.22
C SER A 173 -23.19 -0.22 -11.47
N THR A 174 -22.15 0.62 -11.46
CA THR A 174 -21.34 0.93 -12.65
C THR A 174 -19.86 0.57 -12.50
N GLU A 175 -19.35 0.51 -11.28
CA GLU A 175 -17.92 0.27 -11.01
C GLU A 175 -17.71 -0.45 -9.68
N SER A 176 -16.62 -1.20 -9.58
CA SER A 176 -16.11 -1.71 -8.31
C SER A 176 -14.77 -1.04 -8.03
N GLU A 177 -14.51 -0.72 -6.77
CA GLU A 177 -13.35 0.05 -6.35
C GLU A 177 -12.77 -0.52 -5.07
N THR A 178 -11.44 -0.49 -4.99
CA THR A 178 -10.74 -0.82 -3.75
C THR A 178 -10.17 0.45 -3.12
N ARG A 179 -10.20 0.49 -1.79
CA ARG A 179 -9.39 1.40 -0.97
C ARG A 179 -8.43 0.54 -0.16
N THR A 180 -7.14 0.71 -0.42
CA THR A 180 -6.07 -0.03 0.27
C THR A 180 -5.20 0.96 1.01
N VAL A 181 -5.03 0.76 2.33
CA VAL A 181 -4.17 1.59 3.17
C VAL A 181 -2.93 0.79 3.54
N ILE A 182 -1.77 1.32 3.17
CA ILE A 182 -0.46 0.72 3.46
C ILE A 182 0.29 1.66 4.39
N GLY A 183 0.52 1.20 5.62
CA GLY A 183 1.37 1.88 6.58
C GLY A 183 2.84 1.56 6.34
N ILE A 184 3.69 2.56 6.21
CA ILE A 184 5.14 2.41 6.03
C ILE A 184 5.83 2.90 7.30
N LYS A 185 6.61 2.04 7.96
CA LYS A 185 7.34 2.43 9.17
C LYS A 185 8.46 3.40 8.80
N THR A 186 8.50 4.54 9.48
CA THR A 186 9.57 5.53 9.31
C THR A 186 10.79 5.25 10.16
N ALA A 187 10.70 4.32 11.13
CA ALA A 187 11.76 3.98 12.07
C ALA A 187 13.09 3.64 11.37
N SER A 188 13.02 3.01 10.20
CA SER A 188 14.17 2.72 9.35
C SER A 188 14.87 3.97 8.79
N PHE A 189 14.27 5.15 8.97
CA PHE A 189 14.70 6.47 8.48
C PHE A 189 14.91 7.50 9.61
N VAL A 190 14.52 7.22 10.86
CA VAL A 190 14.52 8.21 11.95
C VAL A 190 15.92 8.77 12.23
N GLU A 191 16.95 7.93 12.41
CA GLU A 191 18.32 8.41 12.67
C GLU A 191 18.86 9.29 11.53
N ASP A 192 18.60 8.84 10.31
CA ASP A 192 18.94 9.50 9.08
C ASP A 192 18.29 10.92 9.06
N ILE A 193 17.01 11.01 9.39
CA ILE A 193 16.23 12.26 9.48
C ILE A 193 16.71 13.15 10.63
N GLU A 194 16.95 12.60 11.82
CA GLU A 194 17.46 13.33 12.98
C GLU A 194 18.85 13.94 12.73
N ASN A 195 19.72 13.21 12.02
CA ASN A 195 21.03 13.69 11.62
C ASN A 195 20.94 14.83 10.60
N ALA A 196 19.96 14.77 9.70
CA ALA A 196 19.64 15.83 8.76
C ALA A 196 19.10 17.10 9.45
N LEU A 197 18.27 16.89 10.47
CA LEU A 197 17.65 17.93 11.28
C LEU A 197 18.65 18.69 12.17
N GLY A 198 19.70 18.02 12.62
CA GLY A 198 20.68 18.58 13.53
C GLY A 198 20.02 19.19 14.78
N ALA A 199 20.27 20.48 15.02
CA ALA A 199 19.70 21.20 16.17
C ALA A 199 18.17 21.41 16.11
N LEU A 200 17.53 21.18 14.95
CA LEU A 200 16.09 21.40 14.79
C LEU A 200 15.23 20.17 15.10
N LYS A 201 15.84 19.03 15.40
CA LYS A 201 15.09 17.81 15.77
C LYS A 201 14.16 18.01 16.96
N SER A 202 14.48 18.95 17.85
CA SER A 202 13.64 19.31 19.00
C SER A 202 12.34 20.03 18.63
N PHE A 203 12.17 20.45 17.37
CA PHE A 203 11.00 21.21 16.90
C PHE A 203 10.11 20.42 15.93
N ILE A 204 10.50 19.20 15.55
CA ILE A 204 9.79 18.40 14.54
C ILE A 204 9.60 16.98 15.07
N THR A 205 8.34 16.56 15.20
CA THR A 205 7.99 15.17 15.46
C THR A 205 8.01 14.41 14.14
N ILE A 206 8.87 13.41 14.03
CA ILE A 206 8.88 12.48 12.89
C ILE A 206 7.73 11.49 13.15
N PRO A 207 6.79 11.29 12.22
CA PRO A 207 5.73 10.31 12.41
C PRO A 207 6.36 8.92 12.51
N GLU A 208 5.83 8.02 13.33
CA GLU A 208 6.30 6.61 13.34
C GLU A 208 5.91 5.87 12.05
N ARG A 209 4.82 6.31 11.41
CA ARG A 209 4.28 5.74 10.17
C ARG A 209 3.71 6.81 9.25
N ILE A 210 3.87 6.60 7.95
CA ILE A 210 3.10 7.31 6.92
C ILE A 210 2.14 6.33 6.26
N TYR A 211 0.96 6.78 5.83
CA TYR A 211 -0.03 5.94 5.19
C TYR A 211 -0.15 6.28 3.71
N VAL A 212 0.13 5.31 2.85
CA VAL A 212 -0.20 5.37 1.43
C VAL A 212 -1.61 4.84 1.26
N VAL A 213 -2.51 5.66 0.72
CA VAL A 213 -3.90 5.30 0.49
C VAL A 213 -4.11 5.17 -1.03
N SER A 214 -4.24 3.92 -1.47
CA SER A 214 -4.43 3.52 -2.86
C SER A 214 -5.91 3.35 -3.15
N TYR A 215 -6.38 4.00 -4.21
CA TYR A 215 -7.69 3.81 -4.79
C TYR A 215 -7.54 3.23 -6.21
N LEU A 216 -8.15 2.07 -6.43
CA LEU A 216 -8.13 1.38 -7.72
C LEU A 216 -9.56 1.11 -8.16
N THR A 217 -9.83 1.26 -9.45
CA THR A 217 -10.99 0.64 -10.07
C THR A 217 -10.65 -0.82 -10.32
N VAL A 218 -11.54 -1.74 -9.96
CA VAL A 218 -11.31 -3.18 -10.11
C VAL A 218 -12.46 -3.84 -10.89
N THR A 219 -12.12 -4.89 -11.62
CA THR A 219 -13.06 -5.79 -12.29
C THR A 219 -12.49 -7.21 -12.28
N ALA A 220 -13.23 -8.17 -12.83
CA ALA A 220 -12.69 -9.49 -13.13
C ALA A 220 -12.84 -9.80 -14.62
N ASP A 221 -11.78 -10.34 -15.22
CA ASP A 221 -11.76 -10.73 -16.62
C ASP A 221 -12.60 -11.99 -16.90
N THR A 222 -12.63 -12.44 -18.15
CA THR A 222 -13.38 -13.65 -18.54
C THR A 222 -12.83 -14.95 -17.93
N ASN A 223 -11.61 -14.92 -17.38
CA ASN A 223 -10.98 -16.04 -16.69
C ASN A 223 -11.14 -15.94 -15.16
N GLY A 224 -11.83 -14.91 -14.66
CA GLY A 224 -12.00 -14.64 -13.24
C GLY A 224 -10.73 -14.06 -12.59
N LYS A 225 -9.77 -13.56 -13.36
CA LYS A 225 -8.63 -12.84 -12.79
C LYS A 225 -9.04 -11.43 -12.41
N LEU A 226 -8.58 -10.96 -11.25
CA LEU A 226 -8.74 -9.56 -10.89
C LEU A 226 -7.97 -8.71 -11.89
N VAL A 227 -8.56 -7.60 -12.32
CA VAL A 227 -7.89 -6.58 -13.12
C VAL A 227 -8.16 -5.26 -12.44
N SER A 228 -7.11 -4.50 -12.19
CA SER A 228 -7.17 -3.19 -11.56
C SER A 228 -6.72 -2.09 -12.51
N THR A 229 -7.12 -0.86 -12.21
CA THR A 229 -6.68 0.32 -12.94
C THR A 229 -6.50 1.45 -11.94
N HIS A 230 -5.40 2.18 -12.08
CA HIS A 230 -5.12 3.37 -11.28
C HIS A 230 -6.32 4.34 -11.30
N LYS A 231 -6.84 4.68 -10.12
CA LYS A 231 -7.82 5.77 -9.95
C LYS A 231 -7.22 6.98 -9.24
N LYS A 232 -6.67 6.76 -8.04
CA LYS A 232 -6.05 7.81 -7.21
C LYS A 232 -5.09 7.18 -6.20
N ILE A 233 -4.06 7.90 -5.81
CA ILE A 233 -3.24 7.54 -4.65
C ILE A 233 -2.91 8.80 -3.84
N THR A 234 -2.94 8.69 -2.51
CA THR A 234 -2.68 9.83 -1.61
C THR A 234 -1.82 9.41 -0.42
N ILE A 235 -1.27 10.41 0.27
CA ILE A 235 -0.61 10.23 1.55
C ILE A 235 -1.54 10.71 2.66
N ASN A 236 -1.76 9.87 3.66
CA ASN A 236 -2.66 10.10 4.80
C ASN A 236 -4.09 10.50 4.38
N ASP A 237 -4.58 9.95 3.27
CA ASP A 237 -5.88 10.25 2.68
C ASP A 237 -6.10 11.74 2.32
N SER A 238 -5.01 12.44 2.00
CA SER A 238 -5.02 13.88 1.73
C SER A 238 -4.35 14.22 0.39
N ASP A 239 -4.94 15.18 -0.33
CA ASP A 239 -4.31 15.80 -1.49
C ASP A 239 -3.29 16.82 -1.00
N ASN A 240 -2.04 16.37 -0.88
CA ASN A 240 -0.93 17.15 -0.36
C ASN A 240 0.11 17.35 -1.47
N ALA A 241 0.60 18.58 -1.66
CA ALA A 241 1.63 18.89 -2.65
C ALA A 241 2.95 18.12 -2.42
N LEU A 242 3.16 17.58 -1.21
CA LEU A 242 4.30 16.73 -0.87
C LEU A 242 4.11 15.26 -1.29
N SER A 243 2.88 14.83 -1.58
CA SER A 243 2.58 13.45 -1.96
C SER A 243 3.33 13.05 -3.23
N SER A 244 3.37 13.91 -4.23
CA SER A 244 4.07 13.67 -5.51
C SER A 244 5.57 13.37 -5.29
N ALA A 245 6.21 14.08 -4.36
CA ALA A 245 7.60 13.87 -4.00
C ALA A 245 7.84 12.51 -3.34
N ILE A 246 6.95 12.13 -2.42
CA ILE A 246 6.98 10.83 -1.75
C ILE A 246 6.80 9.73 -2.80
N PHE A 247 5.80 9.84 -3.67
CA PHE A 247 5.53 8.88 -4.75
C PHE A 247 6.67 8.78 -5.75
N THR A 248 7.32 9.89 -6.13
CA THR A 248 8.53 9.84 -6.97
C THR A 248 9.62 8.98 -6.37
N VAL A 249 9.76 8.98 -5.05
CA VAL A 249 10.81 8.18 -4.43
C VAL A 249 10.41 6.73 -4.21
N LEU A 250 9.14 6.48 -3.91
CA LEU A 250 8.58 5.13 -3.95
C LEU A 250 8.74 4.51 -5.34
N ALA A 251 8.35 5.21 -6.41
CA ALA A 251 8.52 4.78 -7.80
C ALA A 251 10.00 4.53 -8.18
N ASN A 252 10.92 5.37 -7.69
CA ASN A 252 12.36 5.13 -7.88
C ASN A 252 12.87 3.83 -7.22
N GLN A 253 12.22 3.35 -6.15
CA GLN A 253 12.57 2.04 -5.56
C GLN A 253 12.08 0.87 -6.41
N ILE A 254 11.01 1.09 -7.17
CA ILE A 254 10.41 0.08 -8.03
C ILE A 254 11.24 -0.11 -9.32
N SER A 255 11.38 0.93 -10.14
CA SER A 255 11.89 0.79 -11.51
C SER A 255 13.19 1.56 -11.79
N GLY A 256 13.78 2.19 -10.77
CA GLY A 256 15.03 2.96 -10.91
C GLY A 256 14.91 4.25 -11.71
N GLY A 257 13.69 4.66 -12.10
CA GLY A 257 13.41 5.89 -12.83
C GLY A 257 12.16 6.61 -12.33
N GLY A 258 12.35 7.69 -11.56
CA GLY A 258 11.28 8.58 -11.14
C GLY A 258 10.92 9.56 -12.24
N GLY A 259 9.65 9.55 -12.66
CA GLY A 259 9.11 10.42 -13.71
C GLY A 259 7.75 11.01 -13.35
N ASP A 260 7.08 11.64 -14.31
CA ASP A 260 5.79 12.32 -14.09
C ASP A 260 4.63 11.34 -13.77
N ASP A 261 4.82 10.04 -14.03
CA ASP A 261 3.84 8.97 -13.73
C ASP A 261 4.06 8.28 -12.37
N SER A 262 4.85 8.87 -11.47
CA SER A 262 5.26 8.21 -10.20
C SER A 262 4.08 7.74 -9.35
N GLU A 263 3.02 8.55 -9.25
CA GLU A 263 1.81 8.19 -8.50
C GLU A 263 1.11 6.98 -9.12
N LYS A 264 1.03 6.97 -10.45
CA LYS A 264 0.45 5.88 -11.22
C LYS A 264 1.26 4.59 -11.03
N THR A 265 2.58 4.66 -11.17
CA THR A 265 3.48 3.50 -10.98
C THR A 265 3.32 2.86 -9.61
N VAL A 266 3.30 3.65 -8.53
CA VAL A 266 3.13 3.11 -7.17
C VAL A 266 1.76 2.48 -7.00
N ASN A 267 0.70 3.12 -7.52
CA ASN A 267 -0.66 2.59 -7.42
C ASN A 267 -0.83 1.29 -8.21
N GLU A 268 -0.25 1.21 -9.41
CA GLU A 268 -0.25 0.00 -10.25
C GLU A 268 0.48 -1.15 -9.57
N TYR A 269 1.63 -0.91 -8.92
CA TYR A 269 2.32 -1.94 -8.14
C TYR A 269 1.49 -2.47 -6.96
N ILE A 270 0.75 -1.60 -6.28
CA ILE A 270 -0.19 -2.04 -5.23
C ILE A 270 -1.32 -2.88 -5.85
N GLY A 271 -1.81 -2.48 -7.02
CA GLY A 271 -2.79 -3.22 -7.81
C GLY A 271 -2.29 -4.60 -8.23
N ASP A 272 -1.10 -4.67 -8.82
CA ASP A 272 -0.45 -5.91 -9.27
C ASP A 272 -0.30 -6.91 -8.12
N ALA A 273 0.13 -6.45 -6.94
CA ALA A 273 0.24 -7.31 -5.76
C ALA A 273 -1.13 -7.88 -5.32
N LEU A 274 -2.20 -7.07 -5.36
CA LEU A 274 -3.58 -7.54 -5.10
C LEU A 274 -4.05 -8.52 -6.17
N GLU A 275 -3.78 -8.24 -7.45
CA GLU A 275 -4.17 -9.07 -8.58
C GLU A 275 -3.53 -10.44 -8.51
N HIS A 276 -2.22 -10.51 -8.24
CA HIS A 276 -1.48 -11.75 -8.09
C HIS A 276 -1.99 -12.56 -6.91
N LEU A 277 -2.11 -11.95 -5.73
CA LEU A 277 -2.62 -12.60 -4.53
C LEU A 277 -4.02 -13.21 -4.77
N ILE A 278 -4.96 -12.40 -5.25
CA ILE A 278 -6.35 -12.84 -5.44
C ILE A 278 -6.43 -13.91 -6.54
N SER A 279 -5.67 -13.76 -7.63
CA SER A 279 -5.68 -14.73 -8.74
C SER A 279 -5.04 -16.07 -8.38
N ASN A 280 -4.03 -16.08 -7.50
CA ASN A 280 -3.42 -17.32 -7.02
C ASN A 280 -4.34 -18.06 -6.04
N MET A 281 -5.15 -17.32 -5.26
CA MET A 281 -6.13 -17.92 -4.35
C MET A 281 -7.34 -18.53 -5.08
N GLY A 282 -7.71 -18.02 -6.25
CA GLY A 282 -8.84 -18.55 -7.02
C GLY A 282 -9.30 -17.64 -8.16
N LYS A 283 -10.41 -18.02 -8.78
CA LYS A 283 -11.05 -17.28 -9.87
C LYS A 283 -12.28 -16.56 -9.37
N ILE A 284 -12.34 -15.25 -9.56
CA ILE A 284 -13.49 -14.42 -9.20
C ILE A 284 -14.69 -14.84 -10.02
N GLY A 285 -15.78 -15.18 -9.34
CA GLY A 285 -17.02 -15.59 -9.98
C GLY A 285 -18.09 -16.07 -9.01
N THR A 286 -19.14 -16.64 -9.57
CA THR A 286 -20.22 -17.29 -8.83
C THR A 286 -20.40 -18.72 -9.32
N ALA A 287 -20.90 -19.58 -8.44
CA ALA A 287 -21.17 -20.97 -8.78
C ALA A 287 -22.34 -21.56 -7.98
N ASP A 288 -23.01 -22.56 -8.55
CA ASP A 288 -23.95 -23.40 -7.81
C ASP A 288 -23.16 -24.34 -6.89
N VAL A 289 -23.52 -24.38 -5.60
CA VAL A 289 -22.81 -25.15 -4.59
C VAL A 289 -23.72 -26.02 -3.73
N ASP A 290 -23.14 -27.08 -3.15
CA ASP A 290 -23.80 -27.87 -2.11
C ASP A 290 -23.68 -27.22 -0.72
N ALA A 291 -24.09 -27.97 0.31
CA ALA A 291 -24.03 -27.51 1.71
C ALA A 291 -22.60 -27.23 2.19
N ASP A 292 -21.61 -27.92 1.64
CA ASP A 292 -20.19 -27.82 1.98
C ASP A 292 -19.44 -26.83 1.07
N LYS A 293 -20.18 -26.04 0.29
CA LYS A 293 -19.66 -25.04 -0.68
C LYS A 293 -18.88 -25.64 -1.84
N VAL A 294 -18.97 -26.96 -2.06
CA VAL A 294 -18.37 -27.61 -3.23
C VAL A 294 -19.16 -27.20 -4.46
N VAL A 295 -18.46 -26.85 -5.53
CA VAL A 295 -19.09 -26.48 -6.81
C VAL A 295 -19.72 -27.72 -7.45
N THR A 296 -21.01 -27.64 -7.74
CA THR A 296 -21.81 -28.74 -8.27
C THR A 296 -22.48 -28.44 -9.61
N GLY A 297 -22.47 -27.18 -10.05
CA GLY A 297 -23.23 -26.75 -11.22
C GLY A 297 -22.58 -25.61 -11.99
N ASN A 298 -23.41 -24.67 -12.46
CA ASN A 298 -22.97 -23.63 -13.38
C ASN A 298 -21.95 -22.71 -12.71
N LYS A 299 -20.92 -22.32 -13.48
CA LYS A 299 -19.89 -21.36 -13.07
C LYS A 299 -20.00 -20.13 -13.95
N LEU A 300 -19.98 -18.95 -13.32
CA LEU A 300 -19.93 -17.69 -14.01
C LEU A 300 -18.74 -16.88 -13.49
N LEU A 301 -17.67 -16.88 -14.28
CA LEU A 301 -16.49 -16.07 -14.00
C LEU A 301 -16.74 -14.61 -14.37
N GLY A 302 -16.13 -13.70 -13.62
CA GLY A 302 -16.17 -12.27 -13.88
C GLY A 302 -16.77 -11.44 -12.74
N PRO A 303 -17.13 -10.17 -13.00
CA PRO A 303 -17.32 -9.13 -11.97
C PRO A 303 -18.51 -9.37 -11.03
N ASN A 304 -19.34 -10.39 -11.29
CA ASN A 304 -20.41 -10.80 -10.39
C ASN A 304 -19.87 -11.46 -9.11
N GLY A 305 -18.63 -11.95 -9.11
CA GLY A 305 -17.96 -12.43 -7.89
C GLY A 305 -17.45 -11.31 -6.98
N LEU A 306 -17.46 -10.05 -7.43
CA LEU A 306 -17.12 -8.90 -6.60
C LEU A 306 -18.39 -8.36 -5.94
N GLU A 307 -18.37 -8.13 -4.63
CA GLU A 307 -19.47 -7.61 -3.84
C GLU A 307 -18.97 -6.56 -2.84
N ASN A 308 -19.88 -5.76 -2.27
CA ASN A 308 -19.50 -4.84 -1.20
C ASN A 308 -18.87 -5.62 -0.05
N HIS A 309 -17.64 -5.24 0.31
CA HIS A 309 -16.81 -5.85 1.35
C HIS A 309 -16.42 -7.31 1.12
N LYS A 310 -16.67 -7.89 -0.06
CA LYS A 310 -16.56 -9.34 -0.28
C LYS A 310 -16.06 -9.72 -1.67
N VAL A 311 -15.24 -10.76 -1.73
CA VAL A 311 -14.80 -11.40 -2.97
C VAL A 311 -15.16 -12.87 -2.94
N ASN A 312 -15.91 -13.34 -3.94
CA ASN A 312 -16.21 -14.75 -4.15
C ASN A 312 -15.18 -15.35 -5.09
N LEU A 313 -14.47 -16.36 -4.61
CA LEU A 313 -13.44 -17.08 -5.36
C LEU A 313 -13.87 -18.54 -5.56
N ILE A 314 -13.82 -18.98 -6.81
CA ILE A 314 -13.86 -20.39 -7.19
C ILE A 314 -12.43 -20.91 -7.11
N THR A 315 -12.16 -21.84 -6.19
CA THR A 315 -10.80 -22.30 -5.91
C THR A 315 -10.18 -23.06 -7.07
N ASN A 316 -8.84 -23.12 -7.11
CA ASN A 316 -8.14 -23.97 -8.08
C ASN A 316 -8.06 -25.41 -7.55
N THR A 317 -7.99 -26.38 -8.46
CA THR A 317 -7.79 -27.82 -8.15
C THR A 317 -6.55 -28.31 -8.87
N GLU A 318 -5.91 -29.35 -8.34
CA GLU A 318 -4.79 -30.05 -8.99
C GLU A 318 -5.19 -30.77 -10.29
#